data_AF-A0A368DSJ2-F1
#
_entry.id   AF-A0A368DSJ2-F1
#
_cell.length_a   1.000
_cell.length_b   1.000
_cell.length_c   1.000
_cell.angle_alpha   90.00
_cell.angle_beta   90.00
_cell.angle_gamma   90.00
#
_symmetry.space_group_name_H-M   'P 1'
#
loop_
_entity.id
_entity.type
_entity.pdbx_description
1 polymer ?
#
loop_
_entity_poly.entity_id
_entity_poly.type
_entity_poly.pdbx_seq_one_letter_code
_entity_poly.pdbx_strand_id
1 'polypeptide(L)'
;IRRIEKMMGNKEKTFSEQEKKIRLMARKSIVSKVNIPKGTIIEESMICFKRPGNGIPSLNTNLVIGKKTKVDIESNRVIKLEQLS
;
A
#
# COMPACT_ATOMS: atom_id res chain seq x y z
N ILE A 1 40.83 -26.14 2.75
CA ILE A 1 40.13 -25.01 3.42
C ILE A 1 40.13 -23.82 2.44
N ARG A 2 39.05 -23.63 1.64
CA ARG A 2 38.93 -22.54 0.64
C ARG A 2 37.44 -22.19 0.39
N ARG A 3 36.68 -21.92 1.46
CA ARG A 3 35.26 -21.53 1.37
C ARG A 3 34.91 -20.24 2.11
N ILE A 4 35.87 -19.57 2.75
CA ILE A 4 35.62 -18.41 3.61
C ILE A 4 35.61 -17.09 2.81
N GLU A 5 36.35 -17.01 1.70
CA GLU A 5 36.45 -15.76 0.91
C GLU A 5 35.16 -15.37 0.16
N LYS A 6 34.20 -16.29 0.02
CA LYS A 6 32.90 -16.01 -0.62
C LYS A 6 31.85 -15.44 0.35
N MET A 7 32.19 -15.29 1.63
CA MET A 7 31.31 -14.76 2.68
C MET A 7 31.63 -13.31 3.08
N MET A 8 32.60 -12.66 2.43
CA MET A 8 32.82 -11.21 2.52
C MET A 8 31.70 -10.49 1.77
N GLY A 9 30.52 -10.50 2.37
CA GLY A 9 29.33 -9.82 1.89
C GLY A 9 29.59 -8.33 1.70
N ASN A 10 28.94 -7.77 0.68
CA ASN A 10 28.94 -6.35 0.41
C ASN A 10 28.42 -5.57 1.63
N LYS A 11 29.10 -4.46 1.92
CA LYS A 11 28.85 -3.55 3.05
C LYS A 11 27.69 -2.57 2.80
N GLU A 12 26.87 -2.84 1.78
CA GLU A 12 25.74 -1.99 1.41
C GLU A 12 24.43 -2.71 1.72
N LYS A 13 23.65 -2.13 2.63
CA LYS A 13 22.23 -2.45 2.82
C LYS A 13 21.42 -1.92 1.64
N THR A 14 21.72 -2.37 0.43
CA THR A 14 20.86 -2.13 -0.72
C THR A 14 19.75 -3.15 -0.63
N PHE A 15 18.55 -2.71 -0.19
CA PHE A 15 17.37 -3.56 -0.20
C PHE A 15 17.23 -4.17 -1.59
N SER A 16 17.37 -5.50 -1.69
CA SER A 16 17.20 -6.20 -2.95
C SER A 16 15.80 -5.92 -3.48
N GLU A 17 15.62 -5.91 -4.81
CA GLU A 17 14.28 -5.76 -5.43
C GLU A 17 13.27 -6.78 -4.86
N GLN A 18 13.77 -7.94 -4.41
CA GLN A 18 13.00 -8.95 -3.69
C GLN A 18 12.55 -8.49 -2.29
N GLU A 19 13.42 -7.85 -1.49
CA GLU A 19 13.06 -7.27 -0.20
C GLU A 19 12.06 -6.12 -0.35
N LYS A 20 12.17 -5.30 -1.40
CA LYS A 20 11.17 -4.26 -1.70
C LYS A 20 9.80 -4.85 -1.97
N LYS A 21 9.71 -5.93 -2.76
CA LYS A 21 8.47 -6.66 -3.03
C LYS A 21 7.88 -7.31 -1.77
N ILE A 22 8.71 -7.95 -0.96
CA ILE A 22 8.28 -8.57 0.31
C ILE A 22 7.77 -7.49 1.27
N ARG A 23 8.45 -6.34 1.35
CA ARG A 23 8.05 -5.22 2.20
C ARG A 23 6.76 -4.55 1.74
N LEU A 24 6.49 -4.50 0.44
CA LEU A 24 5.18 -4.09 -0.11
C LEU A 24 4.09 -5.10 0.25
N MET A 25 4.32 -6.40 0.05
CA MET A 25 3.35 -7.46 0.39
C MET A 25 3.02 -7.53 1.90
N ALA A 26 3.99 -7.26 2.77
CA ALA A 26 3.81 -7.29 4.22
C ALA A 26 3.03 -6.08 4.78
N ARG A 27 2.98 -4.96 4.04
CA ARG A 27 2.25 -3.76 4.44
C ARG A 27 0.74 -3.95 4.31
N LYS A 28 -0.04 -3.18 5.06
CA LYS A 28 -1.50 -3.12 4.91
C LYS A 28 -1.84 -2.00 3.92
N SER A 29 -2.71 -2.29 2.96
CA SER A 29 -3.28 -1.30 2.04
C SER A 29 -4.65 -0.82 2.45
N ILE A 30 -4.97 0.41 2.05
CA ILE A 30 -6.28 1.01 2.23
C ILE A 30 -7.25 0.40 1.23
N VAL A 31 -8.34 -0.15 1.77
CA VAL A 31 -9.40 -0.83 1.04
C VAL A 31 -10.73 -0.20 1.41
N SER A 32 -11.64 -0.04 0.46
CA SER A 32 -13.00 0.40 0.72
C SER A 32 -13.75 -0.62 1.58
N LYS A 33 -14.41 -0.15 2.63
CA LYS A 33 -15.30 -0.96 3.47
C LYS A 33 -16.71 -1.02 2.88
N VAL A 34 -17.12 0.05 2.19
CA VAL A 34 -18.44 0.23 1.58
C VAL A 34 -18.28 0.65 0.11
N ASN A 35 -19.39 0.66 -0.63
CA ASN A 35 -19.41 1.30 -1.94
C ASN A 35 -19.27 2.81 -1.73
N ILE A 36 -18.29 3.43 -2.38
CA ILE A 36 -18.02 4.87 -2.33
C ILE A 36 -18.30 5.42 -3.74
N PRO A 37 -19.43 6.12 -3.93
CA PRO A 37 -19.76 6.72 -5.22
C PRO A 37 -18.72 7.74 -5.68
N LYS A 38 -18.70 8.04 -6.98
CA LYS A 38 -17.93 9.14 -7.55
C LYS A 38 -18.37 10.46 -6.91
N GLY A 39 -17.40 11.28 -6.53
CA GLY A 39 -17.63 12.59 -5.93
C GLY A 39 -17.89 12.55 -4.43
N THR A 40 -17.83 11.39 -3.79
CA THR A 40 -17.94 11.27 -2.33
C THR A 40 -16.63 11.63 -1.65
N ILE A 41 -16.72 12.29 -0.51
CA ILE A 41 -15.55 12.54 0.36
C ILE A 41 -15.30 11.27 1.18
N ILE A 42 -14.09 10.75 1.12
CA ILE A 42 -13.72 9.54 1.86
C ILE A 42 -13.58 9.87 3.34
N GLU A 43 -14.32 9.15 4.17
CA GLU A 43 -14.18 9.18 5.62
C GLU A 43 -13.44 7.94 6.12
N GLU A 44 -12.89 8.02 7.33
CA GLU A 44 -12.22 6.88 7.98
C GLU A 44 -13.16 5.67 8.16
N SER A 45 -14.44 5.94 8.41
CA SER A 45 -15.50 4.94 8.58
C SER A 45 -15.77 4.12 7.30
N MET A 46 -15.45 4.70 6.13
CA MET A 46 -15.70 4.11 4.80
C MET A 46 -14.54 3.23 4.32
N ILE A 47 -13.40 3.25 5.01
CA ILE A 47 -12.19 2.53 4.63
C ILE A 47 -11.81 1.48 5.69
N CYS A 48 -10.96 0.54 5.28
CA CYS A 48 -10.37 -0.46 6.14
C CYS A 48 -8.96 -0.81 5.64
N PHE A 49 -8.17 -1.51 6.46
CA PHE A 49 -6.79 -1.87 6.11
C PHE A 49 -6.67 -3.38 5.93
N LYS A 50 -6.40 -3.83 4.71
CA LYS A 50 -6.22 -5.26 4.39
C LYS A 50 -4.84 -5.55 3.80
N ARG A 51 -4.41 -6.81 3.93
CA ARG A 51 -3.22 -7.34 3.24
C ARG A 51 -3.67 -8.02 1.95
N PRO A 52 -2.84 -8.08 0.90
CA PRO A 52 -1.46 -7.55 0.79
C PRO A 52 -1.42 -6.02 0.59
N GLY A 53 -0.22 -5.44 0.79
CA GLY A 53 0.03 -3.99 0.69
C GLY A 53 0.27 -3.48 -0.74
N ASN A 54 -0.58 -3.85 -1.69
CA ASN A 54 -0.43 -3.52 -3.12
C ASN A 54 -1.00 -2.15 -3.54
N GLY A 55 -1.71 -1.46 -2.66
CA GLY A 55 -2.23 -0.11 -2.84
C GLY A 55 -1.64 0.91 -1.86
N ILE A 56 -2.42 1.94 -1.53
CA ILE A 56 -1.95 3.01 -0.65
C ILE A 56 -1.62 2.43 0.73
N PRO A 57 -0.40 2.65 1.28
CA PRO A 57 -0.05 2.18 2.61
C PRO A 57 -0.96 2.78 3.68
N SER A 58 -1.29 1.99 4.71
CA SER A 58 -2.01 2.47 5.93
C SER A 58 -1.34 3.66 6.64
N LEU A 59 -0.04 3.89 6.45
CA LEU A 59 0.66 5.09 6.95
C LEU A 59 0.23 6.38 6.23
N ASN A 60 -0.28 6.26 5.01
CA ASN A 60 -0.68 7.37 4.15
C ASN A 60 -2.20 7.59 4.17
N THR A 61 -2.88 7.14 5.22
CA THR A 61 -4.34 7.26 5.34
C THR A 61 -4.82 8.71 5.33
N ASN A 62 -4.03 9.63 5.88
CA ASN A 62 -4.30 11.07 5.81
C ASN A 62 -4.28 11.63 4.37
N LEU A 63 -3.68 10.92 3.41
CA LEU A 63 -3.74 11.30 1.99
C LEU A 63 -5.03 10.83 1.31
N VAL A 64 -5.84 10.02 1.98
CA VAL A 64 -7.08 9.43 1.45
C VAL A 64 -8.30 10.01 2.16
N ILE A 65 -8.27 10.10 3.49
CA ILE A 65 -9.36 10.70 4.26
C ILE A 65 -9.49 12.18 3.88
N GLY A 66 -10.72 12.63 3.65
CA GLY A 66 -11.02 13.99 3.20
C GLY A 66 -10.85 14.22 1.70
N LYS A 67 -10.35 13.24 0.94
CA LYS A 67 -10.27 13.32 -0.52
C LYS A 67 -11.59 13.00 -1.17
N LYS A 68 -11.83 13.63 -2.32
CA LYS A 68 -13.00 13.38 -3.16
C LYS A 68 -12.69 12.29 -4.19
N THR A 69 -13.55 11.29 -4.31
CA THR A 69 -13.41 10.25 -5.33
C THR A 69 -13.69 10.80 -6.73
N LYS A 70 -12.88 10.40 -7.71
CA LYS A 70 -13.05 10.72 -9.13
C LYS A 70 -13.87 9.67 -9.89
N VAL A 71 -14.00 8.48 -9.31
CA VAL A 71 -14.71 7.33 -9.85
C VAL A 71 -15.48 6.61 -8.74
N ASP A 72 -16.44 5.79 -9.11
CA ASP A 72 -17.10 4.89 -8.18
C ASP A 72 -16.14 3.79 -7.74
N ILE A 73 -16.06 3.57 -6.43
CA ILE A 73 -15.21 2.54 -5.80
C ILE A 73 -16.14 1.55 -5.11
N GLU A 74 -16.21 0.33 -5.63
CA GLU A 74 -16.95 -0.75 -4.99
C GLU A 74 -16.35 -1.09 -3.62
N SER A 75 -17.14 -1.67 -2.72
CA SER A 75 -16.68 -2.22 -1.44
C SER A 75 -15.64 -3.33 -1.66
N ASN A 76 -14.76 -3.51 -0.67
CA ASN A 76 -13.67 -4.50 -0.70
C ASN A 76 -12.66 -4.31 -1.84
N ARG A 77 -12.53 -3.09 -2.38
CA ARG A 77 -11.53 -2.74 -3.40
C ARG A 77 -10.41 -1.90 -2.83
N VAL A 78 -9.20 -2.14 -3.33
CA VAL A 78 -8.03 -1.34 -2.96
C VAL A 78 -8.19 0.07 -3.53
N ILE A 79 -8.08 1.09 -2.68
CA ILE A 79 -8.16 2.49 -3.09
C ILE A 79 -6.80 2.92 -3.63
N LYS A 80 -6.79 3.53 -4.81
CA LYS A 80 -5.59 4.09 -5.45
C LYS A 80 -5.63 5.60 -5.47
N LEU A 81 -4.46 6.24 -5.36
CA LEU A 81 -4.33 7.71 -5.36
C LEU A 81 -4.87 8.33 -6.66
N GLU A 82 -4.74 7.61 -7.78
CA GLU A 82 -5.24 8.03 -9.10
C GLU A 82 -6.77 8.22 -9.13
N GLN A 83 -7.49 7.50 -8.26
CA GLN A 83 -8.94 7.57 -8.13
C GLN A 83 -9.40 8.75 -7.25
N LEU A 84 -8.47 9.52 -6.67
CA LEU A 84 -8.73 10.60 -5.73
C LEU A 84 -8.36 11.96 -6.34
N SER A 85 -9.04 13.01 -5.92
CA SER A 85 -8.75 14.42 -6.25
C SER A 85 -8.10 15.14 -5.09
#